data_AF-A0A830GBL4-F1
#
_entry.id   AF-A0A830GBL4-F1
#
_cell.length_a   1.000
_cell.length_b   1.000
_cell.length_c   1.000
_cell.angle_alpha   90.00
_cell.angle_beta   90.00
_cell.angle_gamma   90.00
#
_symmetry.space_group_name_H-M   'P 1'
#
loop_
_entity.id
_entity.type
_entity.pdbx_description
1 polymer ?
#
loop_
_entity_poly.entity_id
_entity_poly.type
_entity_poly.pdbx_seq_one_letter_code
_entity_poly.pdbx_strand_id
1 'polypeptide(L)'
;MATSSGGFASTIRAYKRISILSSVGLLVFGICGLVMTGLAQEAIDLLTRYKYLPWGASMAALAIVFMSSSTRDPRYYHASEWFIVAAVMLLLGAYAFLPAVQEMMATYSPWSDGIVLGLQIVVGAIVAR
;
A
#
# COMPACT_ATOMS: atom_id res chain seq x y z
N MET A 1 -36.36 -19.10 11.49
CA MET A 1 -35.12 -19.33 10.73
C MET A 1 -35.03 -18.28 9.64
N ALA A 2 -34.18 -17.26 9.80
CA ALA A 2 -33.94 -16.25 8.77
C ALA A 2 -32.42 -16.01 8.67
N THR A 3 -31.95 -16.00 7.44
CA THR A 3 -30.59 -16.23 6.96
C THR A 3 -29.63 -15.06 7.20
N SER A 4 -28.44 -15.37 7.72
CA SER A 4 -27.34 -14.48 8.10
C SER A 4 -26.47 -14.00 6.92
N SER A 5 -27.06 -13.52 5.82
CA SER A 5 -26.30 -13.06 4.64
C SER A 5 -25.92 -11.57 4.66
N GLY A 6 -26.21 -10.84 5.75
CA GLY A 6 -26.03 -9.39 5.83
C GLY A 6 -24.65 -8.88 6.27
N GLY A 7 -23.82 -9.73 6.90
CA GLY A 7 -22.57 -9.30 7.55
C GLY A 7 -21.48 -8.84 6.58
N PHE A 8 -21.26 -9.57 5.49
CA PHE A 8 -20.19 -9.24 4.54
C PHE A 8 -20.51 -7.96 3.75
N ALA A 9 -21.76 -7.80 3.33
CA ALA A 9 -22.22 -6.61 2.62
C ALA A 9 -22.32 -5.37 3.52
N SER A 10 -22.53 -5.53 4.84
CA SER A 10 -22.48 -4.41 5.78
C SER A 10 -21.05 -4.01 6.12
N THR A 11 -20.13 -4.97 6.30
CA THR A 11 -18.70 -4.69 6.50
C THR A 11 -18.10 -3.97 5.29
N ILE A 12 -18.39 -4.41 4.06
CA ILE A 12 -17.92 -3.74 2.84
C ILE A 12 -18.46 -2.30 2.74
N ARG A 13 -19.73 -2.08 3.13
CA ARG A 13 -20.32 -0.72 3.15
C ARG A 13 -19.72 0.17 4.24
N ALA A 14 -19.37 -0.40 5.39
CA ALA A 14 -18.67 0.32 6.45
C ALA A 14 -17.29 0.76 5.98
N TYR A 15 -16.55 -0.11 5.28
CA TYR A 15 -15.24 0.21 4.68
C TYR A 15 -15.31 1.35 3.67
N LYS A 16 -16.37 1.40 2.84
CA LYS A 16 -16.56 2.49 1.85
C LYS A 16 -16.82 3.88 2.48
N ARG A 17 -17.10 3.97 3.78
CA ARG A 17 -17.36 5.23 4.49
C ARG A 17 -16.26 5.64 5.47
N ILE A 18 -15.13 4.93 5.48
CA ILE A 18 -14.03 5.25 6.38
C ILE A 18 -13.41 6.59 5.97
N SER A 19 -13.37 7.53 6.90
CA SER A 19 -12.67 8.81 6.74
C SER A 19 -11.15 8.58 6.71
N ILE A 20 -10.39 9.47 6.06
CA ILE A 20 -8.91 9.41 6.04
C ILE A 20 -8.33 9.25 7.45
N LEU A 21 -8.90 9.97 8.42
CA LEU A 21 -8.48 9.89 9.83
C LEU A 21 -8.73 8.50 10.44
N SER A 22 -9.87 7.89 10.13
CA SER A 22 -10.20 6.53 10.56
C SER A 22 -9.30 5.48 9.89
N SER A 23 -8.95 5.66 8.61
CA SER A 23 -8.00 4.78 7.91
C SER A 23 -6.61 4.84 8.55
N VAL A 24 -6.12 6.03 8.87
CA VAL A 24 -4.85 6.22 9.58
C VAL A 24 -4.91 5.57 10.97
N GLY A 25 -6.01 5.76 11.71
CA GLY A 25 -6.22 5.13 13.02
C GLY A 25 -6.21 3.60 12.96
N LEU A 26 -6.84 3.01 11.94
CA LEU A 26 -6.81 1.55 11.71
C LEU A 26 -5.42 1.04 11.34
N LEU A 27 -4.65 1.81 10.57
CA LEU A 27 -3.26 1.50 10.24
C LEU A 27 -2.38 1.46 11.50
N VAL A 28 -2.47 2.51 12.33
CA VAL A 28 -1.72 2.59 13.60
C VAL A 28 -2.14 1.47 14.54
N PHE A 29 -3.45 1.22 14.69
CA PHE A 29 -3.95 0.13 15.51
C PHE A 29 -3.43 -1.24 15.03
N GLY A 30 -3.46 -1.48 13.72
CA GLY A 30 -2.93 -2.71 13.11
C GLY A 30 -1.44 -2.89 13.36
N ILE A 31 -0.63 -1.86 13.14
CA ILE A 31 0.82 -1.89 13.38
C ILE A 31 1.11 -2.13 14.86
N CYS A 32 0.47 -1.38 15.77
CA CYS A 32 0.65 -1.56 17.21
C CYS A 32 0.21 -2.95 17.68
N GLY A 33 -0.90 -3.49 17.15
CA GLY A 33 -1.34 -4.86 17.45
C GLY A 33 -0.35 -5.91 16.96
N LEU A 34 0.23 -5.71 15.78
CA LEU A 34 1.23 -6.60 15.18
C LEU A 34 2.54 -6.60 15.98
N VAL A 35 2.93 -5.44 16.53
CA VAL A 35 4.04 -5.34 17.50
C VAL A 35 3.70 -5.99 18.83
N MET A 36 2.53 -5.70 19.40
CA MET A 36 2.11 -6.22 20.72
C MET A 36 1.98 -7.74 20.75
N THR A 37 1.63 -8.36 19.62
CA THR A 37 1.50 -9.82 19.48
C THR A 37 2.83 -10.53 19.21
N GLY A 38 3.92 -9.79 19.01
CA GLY A 38 5.24 -10.36 18.65
C GLY A 38 5.36 -10.80 17.19
N LEU A 39 4.27 -10.74 16.41
CA LEU A 39 4.24 -11.14 15.00
C LEU A 39 5.03 -10.19 14.10
N ALA A 40 5.41 -9.00 14.58
CA ALA A 40 6.22 -8.05 13.82
C ALA A 40 7.55 -8.64 13.38
N GLN A 41 8.29 -9.27 14.29
CA GLN A 41 9.57 -9.88 13.95
C GLN A 41 9.39 -11.00 12.91
N GLU A 42 8.43 -11.90 13.12
CA GLU A 42 8.18 -13.02 12.20
C GLU A 42 7.75 -12.55 10.80
N ALA A 43 6.90 -11.52 10.74
CA ALA A 43 6.49 -10.91 9.48
C ALA A 43 7.68 -10.26 8.75
N ILE A 44 8.54 -9.54 9.48
CA ILE A 44 9.76 -8.93 8.91
C ILE A 44 10.71 -10.02 8.42
N ASP A 45 10.93 -11.09 9.18
CA ASP A 45 11.81 -12.20 8.81
C ASP A 45 11.30 -12.92 7.55
N LEU A 46 9.99 -13.11 7.44
CA LEU A 46 9.38 -13.70 6.24
C LEU A 46 9.50 -12.76 5.01
N LEU A 47 9.26 -11.47 5.20
CA LEU A 47 9.37 -10.44 4.17
C LEU A 47 10.81 -10.22 3.70
N THR A 48 11.78 -10.38 4.59
CA THR A 48 13.21 -10.27 4.27
C THR A 48 13.76 -11.56 3.65
N ARG A 49 13.27 -12.74 4.08
CA ARG A 49 13.61 -14.04 3.47
C ARG A 49 13.20 -14.10 1.99
N TYR A 50 12.02 -13.58 1.65
CA TYR A 50 11.55 -13.53 0.27
C TYR A 50 11.59 -12.10 -0.26
N LYS A 51 12.75 -11.67 -0.75
CA LYS A 51 13.05 -10.28 -1.19
C LYS A 51 12.00 -9.66 -2.13
N TYR A 52 11.31 -10.46 -2.95
CA TYR A 52 10.30 -9.98 -3.90
C TYR A 52 8.87 -9.96 -3.34
N LEU A 53 8.63 -10.60 -2.19
CA LEU A 53 7.32 -10.71 -1.57
C LEU A 53 6.77 -9.35 -1.08
N PRO A 54 7.57 -8.47 -0.46
CA PRO A 54 7.10 -7.12 -0.10
C PRO A 54 6.68 -6.30 -1.32
N TRP A 55 7.46 -6.38 -2.42
CA TRP A 55 7.13 -5.68 -3.66
C TRP A 55 5.87 -6.27 -4.30
N GLY A 56 5.77 -7.60 -4.41
CA GLY A 56 4.57 -8.25 -4.96
C GLY A 56 3.31 -7.93 -4.14
N ALA A 57 3.43 -7.94 -2.81
CA ALA A 57 2.33 -7.59 -1.91
C ALA A 57 1.90 -6.12 -2.06
N SER A 58 2.84 -5.18 -2.21
CA SER A 58 2.51 -3.77 -2.41
C SER A 58 1.84 -3.52 -3.77
N MET A 59 2.30 -4.20 -4.84
CA MET A 59 1.64 -4.14 -6.14
C MET A 59 0.22 -4.74 -6.10
N ALA A 60 0.05 -5.88 -5.44
CA ALA A 60 -1.27 -6.50 -5.26
C ALA A 60 -2.21 -5.61 -4.44
N ALA A 61 -1.71 -5.00 -3.36
CA ALA A 61 -2.47 -4.05 -2.56
C ALA A 61 -2.90 -2.84 -3.41
N LEU A 62 -1.99 -2.25 -4.20
CA LEU A 62 -2.31 -1.14 -5.10
C LEU A 62 -3.38 -1.54 -6.13
N ALA A 63 -3.28 -2.75 -6.71
CA ALA A 63 -4.27 -3.26 -7.64
C ALA A 63 -5.66 -3.42 -6.99
N ILE A 64 -5.73 -3.90 -5.75
CA ILE A 64 -6.98 -4.00 -4.98
C ILE A 64 -7.55 -2.62 -4.71
N VAL A 65 -6.73 -1.66 -4.30
CA VAL A 65 -7.16 -0.28 -4.05
C VAL A 65 -7.71 0.34 -5.35
N PHE A 66 -7.00 0.20 -6.47
CA PHE A 66 -7.44 0.68 -7.77
C PHE A 66 -8.79 0.05 -8.19
N MET A 67 -8.95 -1.25 -8.01
CA MET A 67 -10.21 -1.94 -8.31
C MET A 67 -11.38 -1.49 -7.42
N SER A 68 -11.10 -1.14 -6.16
CA SER A 68 -12.09 -0.69 -5.19
C SER A 68 -12.43 0.80 -5.34
N SER A 69 -11.60 1.56 -6.05
CA SER A 69 -11.69 3.01 -6.15
C SER A 69 -12.68 3.48 -7.21
N SER A 70 -13.18 4.71 -7.05
CA SER A 70 -14.10 5.34 -8.00
C SER A 70 -13.39 5.80 -9.28
N THR A 71 -12.07 5.96 -9.25
CA THR A 71 -11.19 6.31 -10.39
C THR A 71 -10.95 5.18 -11.41
N ARG A 72 -11.71 4.09 -11.34
CA ARG A 72 -11.59 2.97 -12.28
C ARG A 72 -11.88 3.36 -13.74
N ASP A 73 -12.57 4.49 -13.94
CA ASP A 73 -12.84 5.07 -15.26
C ASP A 73 -11.70 6.06 -15.64
N PRO A 74 -10.85 5.75 -16.65
CA PRO A 74 -9.65 6.52 -17.01
C PRO A 74 -9.91 8.00 -17.38
N ARG A 75 -11.17 8.34 -17.64
CA ARG A 75 -11.60 9.68 -18.08
C ARG A 75 -11.54 10.74 -16.97
N TYR A 76 -11.50 10.33 -15.71
CA TYR A 76 -11.42 11.24 -14.55
C TYR A 76 -10.00 11.38 -13.98
N TYR A 77 -9.00 10.83 -14.67
CA TYR A 77 -7.60 10.90 -14.27
C TYR A 77 -6.89 12.03 -15.01
N HIS A 78 -6.18 12.90 -14.27
CA HIS A 78 -5.29 13.85 -14.92
C HIS A 78 -4.06 13.11 -15.46
N ALA A 79 -3.59 13.49 -16.65
CA ALA A 79 -2.40 12.87 -17.25
C ALA A 79 -1.17 12.94 -16.33
N SER A 80 -1.07 13.99 -15.50
CA SER A 80 -0.02 14.15 -14.49
C SER A 80 -0.09 13.10 -13.37
N GLU A 81 -1.29 12.72 -12.94
CA GLU A 81 -1.49 11.69 -11.92
C GLU A 81 -1.03 10.32 -12.43
N TRP A 82 -1.34 10.01 -13.70
CA TRP A 82 -0.88 8.78 -14.35
C TRP A 82 0.64 8.69 -14.42
N PHE A 83 1.29 9.81 -14.76
CA PHE A 83 2.74 9.88 -14.81
C PHE A 83 3.38 9.66 -13.44
N ILE A 84 2.82 10.26 -12.38
CA ILE A 84 3.32 10.08 -11.00
C ILE A 84 3.19 8.62 -10.58
N VAL A 85 2.03 8.00 -10.78
CA VAL A 85 1.81 6.59 -10.44
C VAL A 85 2.78 5.70 -11.21
N ALA A 86 2.89 5.88 -12.53
CA ALA A 86 3.80 5.09 -13.36
C ALA A 86 5.27 5.27 -12.95
N ALA A 87 5.70 6.50 -12.67
CA ALA A 87 7.08 6.80 -12.26
C ALA A 87 7.43 6.14 -10.91
N VAL A 88 6.52 6.19 -9.94
CA VAL A 88 6.74 5.53 -8.64
C VAL A 88 6.72 4.01 -8.77
N MET A 89 5.84 3.46 -9.61
CA MET A 89 5.81 2.01 -9.88
C MET A 89 7.12 1.54 -10.53
N LEU A 90 7.64 2.32 -11.48
CA LEU A 90 8.95 2.07 -12.10
C LEU A 90 10.08 2.21 -11.08
N LEU A 91 10.05 3.21 -10.20
CA LEU A 91 11.03 3.39 -9.14
C LEU A 91 11.05 2.19 -8.18
N LEU A 92 9.87 1.70 -7.77
CA LEU A 92 9.74 0.53 -6.90
C LEU A 92 10.21 -0.75 -7.60
N GLY A 93 9.88 -0.92 -8.88
CA GLY A 93 10.42 -2.00 -9.69
C GLY A 93 11.94 -1.93 -9.81
N ALA A 94 12.49 -0.74 -10.07
CA ALA A 94 13.92 -0.53 -10.14
C ALA A 94 14.60 -0.82 -8.79
N TYR A 95 14.00 -0.38 -7.68
CA TYR A 95 14.48 -0.71 -6.34
C TYR A 95 14.42 -2.22 -6.05
N ALA A 96 13.40 -2.93 -6.53
CA ALA A 96 13.29 -4.38 -6.33
C ALA A 96 14.28 -5.19 -7.16
N PHE A 97 14.59 -4.77 -8.40
CA PHE A 97 15.33 -5.59 -9.37
C PHE A 97 16.73 -5.09 -9.74
N LEU A 98 17.05 -3.80 -9.60
CA LEU A 98 18.35 -3.25 -9.97
C LEU A 98 19.25 -3.09 -8.72
N PRO A 99 20.38 -3.83 -8.63
CA PRO A 99 21.31 -3.73 -7.50
C PRO A 99 21.86 -2.31 -7.28
N ALA A 100 22.17 -1.58 -8.35
CA ALA A 100 22.68 -0.22 -8.27
C ALA A 100 21.71 0.74 -7.55
N VAL A 101 20.41 0.56 -7.76
CA VAL A 101 19.38 1.37 -7.08
C VAL A 101 19.29 0.96 -5.60
N GLN A 102 19.44 -0.32 -5.29
CA GLN A 102 19.45 -0.81 -3.91
C GLN A 102 20.64 -0.26 -3.12
N GLU A 103 21.83 -0.30 -3.70
CA GLU A 103 23.05 0.24 -3.08
C GLU A 103 22.96 1.75 -2.85
N MET A 104 22.43 2.50 -3.84
CA MET A 104 22.19 3.93 -3.70
C MET A 104 21.20 4.21 -2.56
N MET A 105 20.08 3.50 -2.52
CA MET A 105 19.05 3.67 -1.48
C MET A 105 19.57 3.33 -0.10
N ALA A 106 20.38 2.26 0.03
CA ALA A 106 21.03 1.89 1.30
C ALA A 106 22.03 2.94 1.77
N THR A 107 22.75 3.59 0.85
CA THR A 107 23.74 4.63 1.16
C THR A 107 23.11 5.90 1.76
N TYR A 108 21.90 6.26 1.31
CA TYR A 108 21.18 7.46 1.76
C TYR A 108 20.08 7.19 2.78
N SER A 109 19.99 5.95 3.28
CA SER A 109 19.06 5.60 4.36
C SER A 109 19.44 6.38 5.64
N PRO A 110 18.48 6.95 6.39
CA PRO A 110 17.02 6.72 6.31
C PRO A 110 16.24 7.69 5.42
N TRP A 111 16.88 8.70 4.81
CA TRP A 111 16.16 9.73 4.06
C TRP A 111 15.57 9.20 2.75
N SER A 112 16.30 8.34 2.05
CA SER A 112 15.81 7.62 0.86
C SER A 112 14.54 6.82 1.14
N ASP A 113 14.53 6.08 2.26
CA ASP A 113 13.39 5.27 2.70
C ASP A 113 12.17 6.13 3.03
N GLY A 114 12.39 7.26 3.72
CA GLY A 114 11.34 8.22 4.02
C GLY A 114 10.70 8.83 2.77
N ILE A 115 11.51 9.17 1.77
CA ILE A 115 11.02 9.71 0.48
C ILE A 115 10.20 8.66 -0.27
N VAL A 116 10.69 7.42 -0.38
CA VAL A 116 9.98 6.35 -1.08
C VAL A 116 8.68 5.98 -0.37
N LEU A 117 8.66 5.97 0.96
CA LEU A 117 7.43 5.81 1.73
C LEU A 117 6.43 6.95 1.45
N GLY A 118 6.90 8.20 1.45
CA GLY A 118 6.06 9.36 1.13
C GLY A 118 5.45 9.27 -0.27
N LEU A 119 6.25 8.90 -1.28
CA LEU A 119 5.78 8.68 -2.65
C LEU A 119 4.72 7.57 -2.73
N GLN A 120 4.91 6.47 -2.00
CA GLN A 120 3.93 5.38 -1.94
C GLN A 120 2.60 5.83 -1.33
N ILE A 121 2.64 6.64 -0.27
CA ILE A 121 1.44 7.21 0.36
C ILE A 121 0.70 8.12 -0.64
N VAL A 122 1.43 8.99 -1.34
CA VAL A 122 0.85 9.88 -2.36
C VAL A 122 0.19 9.07 -3.47
N VAL A 123 0.88 8.07 -4.02
CA VAL A 123 0.32 7.19 -5.06
C VAL A 123 -0.90 6.42 -4.56
N GLY A 124 -0.85 5.88 -3.34
CA GLY A 124 -2.00 5.25 -2.71
C GLY A 124 -3.20 6.18 -2.60
N ALA A 125 -2.98 7.44 -2.22
CA ALA A 125 -4.03 8.44 -2.11
C ALA A 125 -4.63 8.83 -3.49
N ILE A 126 -3.81 8.98 -4.53
CA ILE A 126 -4.30 9.27 -5.89
C ILE A 126 -5.12 8.09 -6.41
N VAL A 127 -4.66 6.85 -6.19
CA VAL A 127 -5.34 5.63 -6.65
C VAL A 127 -6.63 5.36 -5.87
N ALA A 128 -6.71 5.72 -4.59
CA ALA A 128 -7.85 5.45 -3.71
C ALA A 128 -9.03 6.44 -3.84
N ARG A 129 -8.93 7.47 -4.69
CA ARG A 129 -9.97 8.49 -4.89
C ARG A 129 -11.14 7.97 -5.71
#